data_AF-A0A3D1IHM4-F1
#
_entry.id   AF-A0A3D1IHM4-F1
#
_cell.length_a   1.000
_cell.length_b   1.000
_cell.length_c   1.000
_cell.angle_alpha   90.00
_cell.angle_beta   90.00
_cell.angle_gamma   90.00
#
_symmetry.space_group_name_H-M   'P 1'
#
loop_
_entity.id
_entity.type
_entity.pdbx_description
1 polymer ?
#
loop_
_entity_poly.entity_id
_entity_poly.type
_entity_poly.pdbx_seq_one_letter_code
_entity_poly.pdbx_strand_id
1 'polypeptide(L)' 'MPELPDVTVYVERLRARVVGQPLDRVRLDSPFVLRSVTPPLSSVETQTVRAVSRLGKR' A
#
# COMPACT_ATOMS: atom_id res chain seq x y z
N MET A 1 -15.80 -0.97 -8.68
CA MET A 1 -14.39 -0.53 -8.49
C MET A 1 -14.40 0.99 -8.49
N PRO A 2 -13.59 1.66 -7.65
CA PRO A 2 -13.41 3.11 -7.74
C PRO A 2 -12.88 3.48 -9.13
N GLU A 3 -13.34 4.59 -9.69
CA GLU A 3 -12.84 5.12 -10.96
C GLU A 3 -11.47 5.82 -10.79
N LEU A 4 -10.84 6.22 -11.90
CA LEU A 4 -9.53 6.90 -11.88
C LEU A 4 -9.51 8.17 -11.01
N PRO A 5 -10.55 9.03 -10.99
CA PRO A 5 -10.60 10.17 -10.08
C PRO A 5 -10.58 9.74 -8.61
N ASP A 6 -11.25 8.63 -8.28
CA ASP A 6 -11.40 8.15 -6.89
C ASP A 6 -10.06 7.67 -6.32
N VAL A 7 -9.24 6.99 -7.12
CA VAL A 7 -7.93 6.50 -6.68
C VAL A 7 -6.97 7.66 -6.39
N THR A 8 -7.06 8.76 -7.16
CA THR A 8 -6.22 9.94 -6.94
C THR A 8 -6.51 10.56 -5.58
N VAL A 9 -7.79 10.75 -5.24
CA VAL A 9 -8.21 11.25 -3.92
C VAL A 9 -7.74 10.32 -2.80
N TYR A 10 -7.82 8.99 -2.98
CA TYR A 10 -7.30 8.05 -1.98
C TYR A 10 -5.78 8.14 -1.80
N VAL A 11 -5.00 8.30 -2.87
CA VAL A 11 -3.55 8.48 -2.77
C VAL A 11 -3.22 9.74 -1.99
N GLU A 12 -3.87 10.87 -2.28
CA GLU A 12 -3.66 12.13 -1.55
C GLU A 12 -3.97 12.00 -0.06
N ARG A 13 -5.12 11.38 0.28
CA ARG A 13 -5.51 11.18 1.68
C ARG A 13 -4.61 10.19 2.40
N LEU A 14 -4.14 9.14 1.72
CA LEU A 14 -3.16 8.21 2.28
C LEU A 14 -1.83 8.90 2.54
N ARG A 15 -1.31 9.69 1.59
CA ARG A 15 -0.05 10.44 1.78
C ARG A 15 -0.08 11.26 3.06
N ALA A 16 -1.15 12.03 3.27
CA ALA A 16 -1.31 12.89 4.44
C ALA A 16 -1.39 12.12 5.77
N ARG A 17 -1.74 10.82 5.74
CA ARG A 17 -1.97 10.01 6.95
C ARG A 17 -0.84 9.07 7.29
N VAL A 18 -0.16 8.50 6.29
CA VAL A 18 0.75 7.36 6.50
C VAL A 18 2.20 7.67 6.20
N VAL A 19 2.53 8.69 5.41
CA VAL A 19 3.95 9.00 5.11
C VAL A 19 4.67 9.44 6.39
N GLY A 20 5.84 8.87 6.64
CA GLY A 20 6.62 9.08 7.85
C GLY A 20 6.21 8.17 9.02
N GLN A 21 5.13 7.39 8.88
CA GLN A 21 4.71 6.42 9.90
C GLN A 21 5.33 5.03 9.66
N PRO A 22 5.63 4.26 10.72
CA PRO A 22 6.05 2.87 10.60
C PRO A 22 4.88 1.98 10.12
N LEU A 23 5.22 0.92 9.39
CA LEU A 23 4.27 -0.11 8.98
C LEU A 23 4.34 -1.27 9.97
N ASP A 24 3.51 -1.27 11.00
CA ASP A 24 3.66 -2.21 12.13
C ASP A 24 3.40 -3.67 11.74
N ARG A 25 2.36 -3.93 10.95
CA ARG A 25 1.96 -5.28 10.57
C ARG A 25 1.16 -5.28 9.28
N VAL A 26 1.33 -6.34 8.47
CA VAL A 26 0.47 -6.59 7.31
C VAL A 26 -0.53 -7.70 7.62
N ARG A 27 -1.81 -7.48 7.31
CA ARG A 27 -2.86 -8.50 7.38
C ARG A 27 -3.52 -8.64 6.01
N LEU A 28 -3.68 -9.88 5.56
CA LEU A 28 -4.41 -10.21 4.34
C LEU A 28 -5.73 -10.85 4.72
N ASP A 29 -6.84 -10.27 4.25
CA ASP A 29 -8.19 -10.79 4.53
C ASP A 29 -8.49 -12.07 3.74
N SER A 30 -7.72 -12.34 2.68
CA SER A 30 -7.82 -13.56 1.87
C SER A 30 -6.46 -13.94 1.27
N PRO A 31 -6.14 -15.25 1.19
CA PRO A 31 -4.88 -15.72 0.59
C PRO A 31 -4.78 -15.42 -0.91
N PHE A 32 -5.86 -15.06 -1.59
CA PHE A 32 -5.86 -14.79 -3.03
C PHE A 32 -5.53 -13.35 -3.40
N VAL A 33 -5.37 -12.45 -2.43
CA VAL A 33 -5.00 -11.04 -2.65
C VAL A 33 -3.58 -10.92 -3.23
N LEU A 34 -2.68 -11.78 -2.75
CA LEU A 34 -1.27 -11.76 -3.10
C LEU A 34 -0.83 -13.17 -3.50
N ARG A 35 -0.14 -13.28 -4.64
CA ARG A 35 0.56 -14.53 -5.03
C ARG A 35 1.96 -14.54 -4.40
N SER A 36 2.85 -15.41 -4.88
CA SER A 36 4.24 -15.44 -4.42
C SER A 36 4.93 -14.09 -4.64
N VAL A 37 5.54 -13.56 -3.58
CA VAL A 37 6.34 -12.32 -3.59
C VAL A 37 7.71 -12.58 -2.97
N THR A 38 8.72 -11.93 -3.52
CA THR A 38 10.09 -11.89 -2.97
C THR A 38 10.55 -10.43 -2.98
N PRO A 39 11.01 -9.87 -1.85
CA PRO A 39 11.11 -10.45 -0.51
C PRO A 39 9.74 -10.80 0.11
N PRO A 40 9.69 -11.61 1.21
CA PRO A 40 8.43 -11.96 1.85
C PRO A 40 7.69 -10.71 2.36
N LEU A 41 6.36 -10.78 2.44
CA LEU A 41 5.52 -9.66 2.85
C LEU A 41 5.88 -9.10 4.24
N SER A 42 6.33 -9.95 5.17
CA SER A 42 6.79 -9.52 6.50
C SER A 42 8.03 -8.63 6.47
N SER A 43 8.78 -8.59 5.36
CA SER A 43 9.99 -7.76 5.25
C SER A 43 9.74 -6.25 5.33
N VAL A 44 8.51 -5.82 5.06
CA VAL A 44 8.12 -4.40 5.16
C VAL A 44 7.64 -4.00 6.56
N GLU A 45 7.44 -4.97 7.46
CA GLU A 45 7.06 -4.67 8.84
C GLU A 45 8.15 -3.83 9.51
N THR A 46 7.76 -2.90 10.37
CA THR A 46 8.60 -1.90 11.06
C THR A 46 9.30 -0.89 10.14
N GLN A 47 9.15 -0.99 8.82
CA GLN A 47 9.69 0.02 7.90
C GLN A 47 8.82 1.28 7.87
N THR A 48 9.44 2.43 7.72
CA THR A 48 8.74 3.71 7.55
C THR A 48 8.22 3.86 6.12
N VAL A 49 6.95 4.26 5.99
CA VAL A 49 6.36 4.60 4.69
C VAL A 49 7.01 5.88 4.15
N ARG A 50 7.74 5.76 3.05
CA ARG A 50 8.47 6.89 2.43
C ARG A 50 7.61 7.71 1.50
N ALA A 51 6.74 7.05 0.74
CA ALA A 51 5.88 7.68 -0.25
C ALA A 51 4.68 6.79 -0.56
N VAL A 52 3.60 7.39 -1.04
CA VAL A 52 2.47 6.68 -1.64
C VAL A 52 2.33 7.18 -3.06
N SER A 53 2.24 6.28 -4.03
CA SER A 53 2.05 6.64 -5.44
C SER A 53 1.14 5.64 -6.10
N ARG A 54 0.37 6.09 -7.07
CA ARG A 54 -0.41 5.19 -7.92
C ARG A 54 0.53 4.50 -8.90
N LEU A 55 0.58 3.18 -8.85
CA LEU A 55 1.16 2.38 -9.92
C LEU A 55 0.07 2.12 -10.96
N GLY A 56 0.08 2.86 -12.06
CA GLY A 56 -0.85 2.64 -13.16
C GLY A 56 -0.46 1.44 -14.02
N LYS A 57 -1.42 0.94 -14.81
CA LYS A 57 -1.12 0.25 -16.07
C LYS A 57 -1.34 1.27 -17.18
N ARG A 58 -0.28 1.69 -17.86
CA ARG A 58 -0.35 1.62 -19.31
C ARG A 58 0.08 0.21 -19.68
#